data_AF-B9NW62-F1
#
_entry.id   AF-B9NW62-F1
#
_cell.length_a   1.000
_cell.length_b   1.000
_cell.length_c   1.000
_cell.angle_alpha   90.00
_cell.angle_beta   90.00
_cell.angle_gamma   90.00
#
_symmetry.space_group_name_H-M   'P 1'
#
loop_
_entity.id
_entity.type
_entity.pdbx_description
1 polymer ?
#
loop_
_entity_poly.entity_id
_entity_poly.type
_entity_poly.pdbx_seq_one_letter_code
_entity_poly.pdbx_strand_id
1 'polypeptide(L)'
;MAALTPVALLKSQLNLDHDLDDALLEHKLDAAETWIGHYTGEPFVAGEAPLTEAALQLAAYWYEQREAASFGMTTAHIPFGVRDLLSPYKNPVTGYVPE
;
A
#
# COMPACT_ATOMS: atom_id res chain seq x y z
N MET A 1 -10.03 6.64 -6.99
CA MET A 1 -9.64 8.07 -6.84
C MET A 1 -8.38 8.27 -7.67
N ALA A 2 -7.75 9.45 -7.69
CA ALA A 2 -6.37 9.52 -8.21
C ALA A 2 -5.44 9.16 -7.05
N ALA A 3 -4.43 8.32 -7.32
CA ALA A 3 -3.42 7.98 -6.31
C ALA A 3 -2.66 9.24 -5.88
N LEU A 4 -2.37 9.36 -4.59
CA LEU A 4 -1.60 10.48 -4.04
C LEU A 4 -0.08 10.24 -4.14
N THR A 5 0.34 8.97 -4.08
CA THR A 5 1.74 8.56 -4.25
C THR A 5 2.15 8.64 -5.72
N PRO A 6 3.31 9.24 -6.05
CA PRO A 6 3.74 9.37 -7.45
C PRO A 6 4.01 8.02 -8.13
N VAL A 7 3.46 7.81 -9.33
CA VAL A 7 3.72 6.61 -10.15
C VAL A 7 5.21 6.44 -10.46
N ALA A 8 5.95 7.55 -10.66
CA ALA A 8 7.39 7.52 -10.86
C ALA A 8 8.17 6.88 -9.69
N LEU A 9 7.66 7.02 -8.46
CA LEU A 9 8.27 6.41 -7.28
C LEU A 9 8.03 4.90 -7.27
N LEU A 10 6.82 4.45 -7.63
CA LEU A 10 6.53 3.02 -7.80
C LEU A 10 7.34 2.39 -8.93
N LYS A 11 7.51 3.09 -10.07
CA LYS A 11 8.41 2.64 -11.14
C LYS A 11 9.85 2.46 -10.65
N SER A 12 10.33 3.41 -9.85
CA SER A 12 11.67 3.32 -9.24
C SER A 12 11.80 2.10 -8.32
N GLN A 13 10.78 1.81 -7.50
CA GLN A 13 10.75 0.61 -6.65
C GLN A 13 10.75 -0.70 -7.45
N LEU A 14 9.98 -0.75 -8.54
CA LEU A 14 9.88 -1.91 -9.43
C LEU A 14 11.05 -2.02 -10.42
N ASN A 15 11.99 -1.07 -10.39
CA ASN A 15 13.09 -0.96 -11.35
C ASN A 15 12.60 -0.93 -12.82
N LEU A 16 11.56 -0.14 -13.09
CA LEU A 16 10.99 0.10 -14.43
C LEU A 16 11.48 1.43 -14.99
N ASP A 17 11.86 1.43 -16.28
CA ASP A 17 12.38 2.61 -17.00
C ASP A 17 11.46 3.06 -18.16
N HIS A 18 10.24 2.53 -18.20
CA HIS A 18 9.26 2.79 -19.26
C HIS A 18 7.88 3.18 -18.71
N ASP A 19 7.01 3.69 -19.58
CA ASP A 19 5.69 4.21 -19.23
C ASP A 19 4.53 3.29 -19.68
N LEU A 20 4.83 2.09 -20.21
CA LEU A 20 3.83 1.17 -20.78
C LEU A 20 2.69 0.80 -19.81
N ASP A 21 3.00 0.74 -18.51
CA ASP A 21 2.07 0.30 -17.47
C ASP A 21 1.61 1.44 -16.55
N ASP A 22 1.86 2.71 -16.90
CA ASP A 22 1.58 3.85 -15.99
C ASP A 22 0.14 3.87 -15.47
N ALA A 23 -0.85 3.62 -16.34
CA ALA A 23 -2.26 3.56 -15.95
C ALA A 23 -2.56 2.37 -15.01
N LEU A 24 -1.89 1.23 -15.20
CA LEU A 24 -2.04 0.07 -14.33
C LEU A 24 -1.37 0.32 -12.97
N LEU A 25 -0.18 0.90 -12.96
CA LEU A 25 0.55 1.26 -11.74
C LEU A 25 -0.20 2.29 -10.92
N GLU A 26 -0.79 3.31 -11.57
CA GLU A 26 -1.68 4.28 -10.93
C GLU A 26 -2.88 3.60 -10.26
N HIS A 27 -3.53 2.67 -10.97
CA HIS A 27 -4.65 1.91 -10.41
C HIS A 27 -4.23 1.04 -9.20
N LYS A 28 -3.04 0.42 -9.23
CA LYS A 28 -2.53 -0.35 -8.09
C LYS A 28 -2.25 0.53 -6.87
N LEU A 29 -1.73 1.74 -7.08
CA LEU A 29 -1.53 2.71 -6.00
C LEU A 29 -2.87 3.18 -5.41
N ASP A 30 -3.85 3.55 -6.24
CA ASP A 30 -5.17 3.97 -5.75
C ASP A 30 -5.84 2.87 -4.92
N ALA A 31 -5.75 1.61 -5.36
CA ALA A 31 -6.22 0.46 -4.61
C ALA A 31 -5.47 0.28 -3.28
N ALA A 32 -4.15 0.48 -3.27
CA ALA A 32 -3.32 0.30 -2.08
C ALA A 32 -3.61 1.38 -1.04
N GLU A 33 -3.68 2.64 -1.45
CA GLU A 33 -4.01 3.78 -0.59
C GLU A 33 -5.41 3.66 -0.01
N THR A 34 -6.39 3.28 -0.82
CA THR A 34 -7.75 3.01 -0.35
C THR A 34 -7.77 1.90 0.70
N TRP A 35 -7.03 0.81 0.45
CA TRP A 35 -6.92 -0.30 1.40
C TRP A 35 -6.27 0.13 2.71
N ILE A 36 -5.19 0.92 2.65
CA ILE A 36 -4.50 1.46 3.83
C ILE A 36 -5.44 2.33 4.64
N GLY A 37 -6.22 3.19 3.98
CA GLY A 37 -7.17 4.05 4.68
C GLY A 37 -8.24 3.24 5.42
N HIS A 38 -8.78 2.20 4.78
CA HIS A 38 -9.70 1.27 5.46
C HIS A 38 -9.05 0.49 6.60
N TYR A 39 -7.78 0.10 6.45
CA TYR A 39 -7.05 -0.65 7.47
C TYR A 39 -6.75 0.19 8.72
N THR A 40 -6.36 1.45 8.51
CA THR A 40 -6.01 2.39 9.59
C THR A 40 -7.24 3.05 10.20
N GLY A 41 -8.34 3.15 9.45
CA GLY A 41 -9.57 3.81 9.87
C GLY A 41 -9.64 5.30 9.54
N GLU A 42 -8.60 5.85 8.90
CA GLU A 42 -8.52 7.24 8.45
C GLU A 42 -8.19 7.29 6.96
N PRO A 43 -8.62 8.32 6.19
CA PRO A 43 -8.22 8.46 4.79
C PRO A 43 -6.70 8.46 4.63
N PHE A 44 -6.20 7.85 3.55
CA PHE A 44 -4.77 7.89 3.24
C PHE A 44 -4.28 9.33 3.05
N VAL A 45 -3.15 9.66 3.68
CA VAL A 45 -2.52 10.98 3.59
C VAL A 45 -1.14 10.82 2.98
N ALA A 46 -0.87 11.57 1.91
CA ALA A 46 0.47 11.61 1.32
C ALA A 46 1.43 12.47 2.15
N GLY A 47 2.72 12.13 2.10
CA GLY A 47 3.80 12.91 2.72
C GLY A 47 4.39 12.26 3.97
N GLU A 48 3.72 11.27 4.56
CA GLU A 48 4.29 10.45 5.63
C GLU A 48 5.03 9.25 5.05
N ALA A 49 6.35 9.22 5.23
CA ALA A 49 7.21 8.19 4.64
C ALA A 49 6.75 6.74 4.94
N PRO A 50 6.29 6.38 6.14
CA PRO A 50 5.82 5.01 6.40
C PRO A 50 4.51 4.65 5.67
N LEU A 51 3.59 5.61 5.51
CA LEU A 51 2.36 5.39 4.74
C LEU A 51 2.67 5.24 3.25
N THR A 52 3.55 6.08 2.71
CA THR A 52 4.02 5.97 1.33
C THR A 52 4.72 4.64 1.08
N GLU A 53 5.62 4.21 1.96
CA GLU A 53 6.30 2.91 1.85
C GLU A 53 5.31 1.74 1.89
N ALA A 54 4.33 1.77 2.79
CA ALA A 54 3.28 0.76 2.86
C ALA A 54 2.46 0.68 1.55
N ALA A 55 2.14 1.82 0.93
CA ALA A 55 1.45 1.87 -0.35
C ALA A 55 2.30 1.29 -1.49
N LEU A 56 3.60 1.62 -1.53
CA LEU A 56 4.55 1.11 -2.52
C LEU A 56 4.71 -0.41 -2.42
N GLN A 57 4.90 -0.96 -1.21
CA GLN A 57 5.03 -2.41 -1.02
C GLN A 57 3.79 -3.18 -1.46
N LEU A 58 2.60 -2.67 -1.13
CA LEU A 58 1.34 -3.32 -1.48
C LEU A 58 1.03 -3.24 -2.98
N ALA A 59 1.25 -2.08 -3.59
CA ALA A 59 1.06 -1.88 -5.03
C ALA A 59 2.05 -2.71 -5.86
N ALA A 60 3.33 -2.74 -5.46
CA ALA A 60 4.35 -3.58 -6.10
C ALA A 60 3.97 -5.07 -6.03
N TYR A 61 3.58 -5.54 -4.85
CA TYR A 61 3.15 -6.93 -4.68
C TYR A 61 1.98 -7.30 -5.60
N TRP A 62 0.94 -6.45 -5.70
CA TRP A 62 -0.20 -6.73 -6.60
C TRP A 62 0.10 -6.55 -8.08
N TYR A 63 1.15 -5.82 -8.44
CA TYR A 63 1.61 -5.72 -9.81
C TYR A 63 2.33 -7.00 -10.25
N GLU A 64 3.19 -7.56 -9.38
CA GLU A 64 3.93 -8.80 -9.62
C GLU A 64 3.02 -10.03 -9.46
N GLN A 65 2.24 -10.10 -8.39
CA GLN A 65 1.30 -11.17 -8.09
C GLN A 65 -0.12 -10.76 -8.49
N ARG A 66 -0.47 -11.08 -9.74
CA ARG A 66 -1.72 -10.64 -10.41
C ARG A 66 -2.93 -11.52 -10.11
N GLU A 67 -2.72 -12.61 -9.39
CA GLU A 67 -3.75 -13.60 -9.08
C GLU A 67 -3.98 -13.67 -7.57
N ALA A 68 -5.25 -13.83 -7.18
CA ALA A 68 -5.64 -13.97 -5.78
C ALA A 68 -5.06 -15.23 -5.13
N ALA A 69 -4.69 -16.23 -5.93
CA ALA A 69 -4.04 -17.45 -5.49
C ALA A 69 -2.61 -17.51 -6.01
N SER A 70 -1.68 -17.88 -5.13
CA SER A 70 -0.35 -18.32 -5.53
C SER A 70 -0.20 -19.80 -5.19
N PHE A 71 0.27 -20.60 -6.16
CA PHE A 71 0.54 -22.02 -5.97
C PHE A 71 2.05 -22.23 -5.91
N GLY A 72 2.54 -22.83 -4.82
CA GLY A 72 3.94 -23.27 -4.70
C GLY A 72 4.96 -22.23 -4.24
N MET A 73 4.55 -20.97 -3.99
CA MET A 73 5.42 -19.98 -3.35
C MET A 73 5.33 -20.08 -1.83
N THR A 74 6.47 -20.29 -1.17
CA THR A 74 6.60 -20.05 0.27
C THR A 74 6.62 -18.55 0.52
N THR A 75 5.47 -17.99 0.89
CA THR A 75 5.39 -16.63 1.42
C THR A 75 6.01 -16.61 2.81
N ALA A 76 7.30 -16.26 2.88
CA ALA A 76 7.94 -15.97 4.15
C ALA A 76 7.41 -14.64 4.67
N HIS A 77 7.02 -14.60 5.95
CA HIS A 77 6.69 -13.34 6.59
C HIS A 77 7.95 -12.47 6.66
N ILE A 78 7.86 -11.27 6.11
CA ILE A 78 8.91 -10.27 6.24
C ILE A 78 8.70 -9.57 7.60
N PRO A 79 9.73 -9.52 8.47
CA PRO A 79 9.69 -8.66 9.65
C PRO A 79 9.45 -7.21 9.24
N PHE A 80 8.53 -6.50 9.92
CA PHE A 80 8.16 -5.11 9.57
C PHE A 80 7.44 -4.98 8.23
N GLY A 81 6.56 -5.93 7.91
CA GLY A 81 5.72 -5.84 6.72
C GLY A 81 4.73 -4.69 6.78
N VAL A 82 3.95 -4.51 5.71
CA VAL A 82 2.92 -3.45 5.56
C VAL A 82 2.08 -3.26 6.83
N ARG A 83 1.61 -4.34 7.47
CA ARG A 83 0.78 -4.22 8.68
C ARG A 83 1.54 -3.65 9.89
N ASP A 84 2.81 -3.97 10.05
CA ASP A 84 3.63 -3.46 11.15
C ASP A 84 3.93 -1.97 10.93
N LEU A 85 4.20 -1.56 9.68
CA LEU A 85 4.36 -0.16 9.29
C LEU A 85 3.10 0.66 9.59
N LEU A 86 1.93 0.08 9.37
CA LEU A 86 0.63 0.73 9.58
C LEU A 86 0.13 0.68 11.03
N SER A 87 0.71 -0.17 11.88
CA SER A 87 0.23 -0.36 13.25
C SER A 87 0.12 0.93 14.07
N PRO A 88 1.07 1.91 13.97
CA PRO A 88 0.97 3.17 14.71
C PRO A 88 -0.13 4.12 14.20
N TYR A 89 -0.59 3.94 12.96
CA TYR A 89 -1.57 4.81 12.30
C TYR A 89 -3.01 4.35 12.50
N LYS A 90 -3.20 3.18 13.10
CA LYS A 90 -4.53 2.62 13.30
C LYS A 90 -5.26 3.38 14.39
N ASN A 91 -6.43 3.93 14.06
CA ASN A 91 -7.29 4.63 15.01
C ASN A 91 -7.73 3.64 16.12
N PRO A 92 -7.30 3.84 17.38
CA PRO A 92 -7.65 2.93 18.46
C PRO A 92 -9.12 3.13 18.83
N VAL A 93 -9.96 2.12 18.59
CA VAL A 93 -11.33 2.09 19.13
C VAL A 93 -11.25 1.82 20.62
N THR A 94 -10.93 2.85 21.41
CA THR A 94 -11.15 2.83 22.85
C THR A 94 -12.62 3.08 23.07
N GLY A 95 -13.37 2.12 23.62
CA GLY A 95 -14.82 2.24 23.88
C GLY A 95 -15.23 3.34 24.88
N TYR A 96 -14.35 4.30 25.16
CA TYR A 96 -14.63 5.45 26.01
C TYR A 96 -15.10 6.61 25.14
N VAL A 97 -16.39 6.94 25.28
CA VAL A 97 -16.96 8.20 24.79
C VAL A 97 -17.10 9.09 26.02
N PRO A 98 -16.29 10.16 26.18
CA PRO A 98 -16.54 11.15 27.22
C PRO A 98 -17.88 11.82 26.92
N GLU A 99 -18.76 11.80 27.92
CA GLU A 99 -20.05 12.49 27.96
C GLU A 99 -19.92 14.01 28.02
#